data_AF-A0A7X0D7X7-F1
#
_entry.id   AF-A0A7X0D7X7-F1
#
_cell.length_a   1.000
_cell.length_b   1.000
_cell.length_c   1.000
_cell.angle_alpha   90.00
_cell.angle_beta   90.00
_cell.angle_gamma   90.00
#
_symmetry.space_group_name_H-M   'P 1'
#
loop_
_entity.id
_entity.type
_entity.pdbx_description
1 polymer ?
#
loop_
_entity_poly.entity_id
_entity_poly.type
_entity_poly.pdbx_seq_one_letter_code
_entity_poly.pdbx_strand_id
1 'polypeptide(L)'
;MGDSANQATAAAADGGVRAGGGDGDTGAPVPRHGRAALLRLATWFEAAESDTAHELFTAAFGAHPARHLGGTGEDAVAATTSWWDAPLARTAALRLAGALPAAPVPDHGDQQARLRDAAESSAHWRRTAAQELRRVLAEPTGDDARPHLSGLALDVLMELLTAALGAGDATLSPVCAGDLELGIRLHVRSVPDARIILRGADGDLTLEGLRMQVTAYAVETGTDDAADGACDRGVPEPEAAARLVRQA
;
A
#
# COMPACT_ATOMS: atom_id res chain seq x y z
N MET A 1 -3.18 -74.33 44.33
CA MET A 1 -4.19 -75.00 45.15
C MET A 1 -5.08 -73.91 45.72
N GLY A 2 -6.35 -73.85 45.26
CA GLY A 2 -7.45 -73.01 45.78
C GLY A 2 -7.30 -71.49 45.58
N ASP A 3 -7.94 -70.85 44.60
CA ASP A 3 -9.36 -70.41 44.57
C ASP A 3 -9.76 -69.35 45.60
N SER A 4 -10.04 -68.14 45.09
CA SER A 4 -11.26 -67.31 45.32
C SER A 4 -10.86 -65.85 45.12
N ALA A 5 -11.05 -65.24 43.96
CA ALA A 5 -12.33 -64.72 43.47
C ALA A 5 -12.99 -63.75 44.46
N ASN A 6 -12.86 -62.45 44.20
CA ASN A 6 -14.08 -61.69 43.91
C ASN A 6 -13.77 -60.53 42.94
N GLN A 7 -14.39 -60.62 41.77
CA GLN A 7 -14.53 -59.56 40.79
C GLN A 7 -15.79 -58.76 41.11
N ALA A 8 -15.80 -57.46 40.80
CA ALA A 8 -16.87 -56.75 40.08
C ALA A 8 -16.64 -55.22 40.17
N THR A 9 -16.12 -54.58 39.10
CA THR A 9 -16.84 -53.70 38.12
C THR A 9 -17.10 -52.28 38.67
N ALA A 10 -16.93 -51.15 37.97
CA ALA A 10 -16.84 -50.84 36.54
C ALA A 10 -16.30 -49.41 36.29
N ALA A 11 -15.74 -49.20 35.08
CA ALA A 11 -15.80 -47.99 34.21
C ALA A 11 -15.15 -46.67 34.70
N ALA A 12 -14.44 -45.84 33.92
CA ALA A 12 -14.03 -45.73 32.50
C ALA A 12 -12.82 -44.75 32.47
N ALA A 13 -11.72 -44.97 31.74
CA ALA A 13 -11.45 -44.57 30.34
C ALA A 13 -11.87 -43.10 30.03
N ASP A 14 -11.10 -42.22 29.40
CA ASP A 14 -9.93 -42.31 28.52
C ASP A 14 -9.39 -40.85 28.41
N GLY A 15 -8.09 -40.58 28.36
CA GLY A 15 -7.42 -40.48 27.06
C GLY A 15 -7.19 -39.01 26.64
N GLY A 16 -6.28 -38.32 27.33
CA GLY A 16 -5.86 -36.96 26.97
C GLY A 16 -4.95 -36.97 25.72
N VAL A 17 -5.44 -36.42 24.61
CA VAL A 17 -4.68 -36.27 23.35
C VAL A 17 -4.21 -34.82 23.16
N ARG A 18 -2.94 -34.75 22.79
CA ARG A 18 -2.04 -33.63 22.54
C ARG A 18 -2.61 -32.54 21.62
N ALA A 19 -2.38 -31.29 21.99
CA ALA A 19 -2.45 -30.13 21.10
C ALA A 19 -1.09 -29.95 20.40
N GLY A 20 -1.10 -30.05 19.08
CA GLY A 20 0.02 -29.72 18.22
C GLY A 20 -0.45 -29.65 16.78
N GLY A 21 -0.30 -28.49 16.16
CA GLY A 21 -0.60 -28.26 14.75
C GLY A 21 -1.05 -26.84 14.50
N GLY A 22 -0.09 -25.97 14.14
CA GLY A 22 -0.39 -24.68 13.56
C GLY A 22 -0.96 -24.85 12.14
N ASP A 23 -1.77 -23.89 11.72
CA ASP A 23 -1.95 -23.62 10.30
C ASP A 23 -2.15 -22.13 10.09
N GLY A 24 -1.57 -21.62 9.01
CA GLY A 24 -1.35 -20.22 8.74
C GLY A 24 -2.62 -19.41 8.59
N ASP A 25 -2.69 -18.29 9.29
CA ASP A 25 -3.71 -17.27 9.10
C ASP A 25 -3.41 -16.50 7.81
N THR A 26 -3.76 -17.09 6.66
CA THR A 26 -3.95 -16.33 5.44
C THR A 26 -5.03 -15.30 5.71
N GLY A 27 -4.67 -14.01 5.64
CA GLY A 27 -5.54 -12.84 5.80
C GLY A 27 -6.64 -12.74 4.74
N ALA A 28 -7.45 -13.79 4.62
CA ALA A 28 -8.71 -13.75 3.92
C ALA A 28 -9.73 -13.07 4.85
N PRO A 29 -10.54 -12.14 4.34
CA PRO A 29 -11.60 -11.53 5.14
C PRO A 29 -12.51 -12.65 5.67
N VAL A 30 -12.48 -12.87 7.00
CA VAL A 30 -13.38 -13.83 7.64
C VAL A 30 -14.80 -13.38 7.31
N PRO A 31 -15.59 -14.19 6.59
CA PRO A 31 -16.96 -13.82 6.30
C PRO A 31 -17.66 -13.57 7.64
N ARG A 32 -18.41 -12.46 7.73
CA ARG A 32 -19.12 -12.00 8.95
C ARG A 32 -19.96 -13.11 9.61
N HIS A 33 -20.26 -14.16 8.85
CA HIS A 33 -20.81 -15.42 9.30
C HIS A 33 -19.89 -16.56 8.84
N GLY A 34 -19.31 -17.31 9.78
CA GLY A 34 -18.41 -18.42 9.46
C GLY A 34 -19.11 -19.50 8.61
N ARG A 35 -18.32 -20.32 7.91
CA ARG A 35 -18.81 -21.41 7.03
C ARG A 35 -19.90 -22.27 7.68
N ALA A 36 -19.78 -22.57 8.97
CA ALA A 36 -20.76 -23.35 9.72
C ALA A 36 -22.14 -22.67 9.80
N ALA A 37 -22.21 -21.33 9.88
CA ALA A 37 -23.47 -20.60 9.89
C ALA A 37 -24.17 -20.63 8.53
N LEU A 38 -23.42 -20.52 7.45
CA LEU A 38 -23.95 -20.62 6.08
C LEU A 38 -24.45 -22.03 5.77
N LEU A 39 -23.76 -23.07 6.25
CA LEU A 39 -24.20 -24.45 6.07
C LEU A 39 -25.49 -24.75 6.84
N ARG A 40 -25.64 -24.25 8.08
CA ARG A 40 -26.91 -24.36 8.81
C ARG A 40 -28.06 -23.69 8.09
N LEU A 41 -27.81 -22.49 7.54
CA LEU A 41 -28.79 -21.77 6.76
C LEU A 41 -29.18 -22.55 5.49
N ALA A 42 -28.21 -23.14 4.79
CA ALA A 42 -28.47 -24.00 3.63
C ALA A 42 -29.36 -25.20 3.98
N THR A 43 -29.13 -25.85 5.13
CA THR A 43 -29.98 -26.95 5.61
C THR A 43 -31.41 -26.49 5.90
N TRP A 44 -31.60 -25.28 6.43
CA TRP A 44 -32.94 -24.71 6.63
C TRP A 44 -33.64 -24.37 5.31
N PHE A 45 -32.91 -23.89 4.31
CA PHE A 45 -33.46 -23.65 2.98
C PHE A 45 -33.85 -24.94 2.25
N GLU A 46 -33.06 -26.00 2.40
CA GLU A 46 -33.34 -27.31 1.79
C GLU A 46 -34.64 -27.94 2.32
N ALA A 47 -34.96 -27.68 3.59
CA ALA A 47 -36.16 -28.21 4.24
C ALA A 47 -37.39 -27.28 4.15
N ALA A 48 -37.25 -26.07 3.61
CA ALA A 48 -38.30 -25.06 3.63
C ALA A 48 -39.19 -25.11 2.38
N GLU A 49 -40.49 -24.93 2.58
CA GLU A 49 -41.44 -24.63 1.49
C GLU A 49 -41.22 -23.19 0.98
N SER A 50 -41.70 -22.88 -0.23
CA SER A 50 -41.40 -21.62 -0.94
C SER A 50 -41.68 -20.36 -0.10
N ASP A 51 -42.78 -20.33 0.64
CA ASP A 51 -43.16 -19.18 1.47
C ASP A 51 -42.22 -19.04 2.69
N THR A 52 -41.89 -20.16 3.34
CA THR A 52 -40.95 -20.19 4.46
C THR A 52 -39.52 -19.87 4.01
N ALA A 53 -39.10 -20.31 2.83
CA ALA A 53 -37.81 -19.98 2.24
C ALA A 53 -37.70 -18.48 1.98
N HIS A 54 -38.79 -17.84 1.53
CA HIS A 54 -38.84 -16.39 1.35
C HIS A 54 -38.71 -15.64 2.70
N GLU A 55 -39.41 -16.08 3.74
CA GLU A 55 -39.30 -15.51 5.08
C GLU A 55 -37.89 -15.68 5.67
N LEU A 56 -37.28 -16.86 5.51
CA LEU A 56 -35.90 -17.14 5.92
C LEU A 56 -34.91 -16.26 5.18
N PHE A 57 -35.10 -16.03 3.87
CA PHE A 57 -34.27 -15.14 3.06
C PHE A 57 -34.37 -13.70 3.54
N THR A 58 -35.59 -13.20 3.74
CA THR A 58 -35.84 -11.85 4.24
C THR A 58 -35.25 -11.65 5.64
N ALA A 59 -35.38 -12.64 6.53
CA ALA A 59 -34.85 -12.58 7.89
C ALA A 59 -33.31 -12.62 7.92
N ALA A 60 -32.68 -13.52 7.15
CA ALA A 60 -31.24 -13.70 7.17
C ALA A 60 -30.46 -12.58 6.47
N PHE A 61 -30.99 -12.07 5.36
CA PHE A 61 -30.30 -11.06 4.54
C PHE A 61 -30.85 -9.64 4.73
N GLY A 62 -31.87 -9.47 5.59
CA GLY A 62 -32.54 -8.19 5.79
C GLY A 62 -33.30 -7.70 4.55
N ALA A 63 -33.51 -8.59 3.56
CA ALA A 63 -34.18 -8.32 2.29
C ALA A 63 -35.71 -8.26 2.48
N HIS A 64 -36.17 -7.34 3.31
CA HIS A 64 -37.60 -7.06 3.44
C HIS A 64 -38.10 -6.43 2.13
N PRO A 65 -39.30 -6.78 1.63
CA PRO A 65 -39.91 -6.04 0.53
C PRO A 65 -39.87 -4.55 0.88
N ALA A 66 -39.54 -3.71 -0.10
CA ALA A 66 -39.25 -2.30 0.06
C ALA A 66 -40.31 -1.54 0.88
N ARG A 67 -40.24 -1.59 2.22
CA ARG A 67 -41.11 -0.84 3.12
C ARG A 67 -40.88 0.67 3.03
N HIS A 68 -39.81 1.07 2.31
CA HIS A 68 -39.51 2.44 1.93
C HIS A 68 -40.38 2.98 0.78
N LEU A 69 -41.13 2.12 0.07
CA LEU A 69 -42.11 2.55 -0.94
C LEU A 69 -43.57 2.53 -0.43
N GLY A 70 -43.81 2.04 0.78
CA GLY A 70 -45.13 1.99 1.42
C GLY A 70 -45.05 2.45 2.86
N GLY A 71 -44.87 3.76 3.08
CA GLY A 71 -44.97 4.34 4.40
C GLY A 71 -46.42 4.40 4.86
N THR A 72 -46.76 3.76 5.98
CA THR A 72 -48.00 4.01 6.73
C THR A 72 -47.83 5.23 7.64
N GLY A 73 -47.33 6.34 7.09
CA GLY A 73 -47.18 7.59 7.83
C GLY A 73 -48.47 8.37 7.75
N GLU A 74 -49.14 8.59 8.89
CA GLU A 74 -50.30 9.49 8.97
C GLU A 74 -49.88 10.97 8.78
N ASP A 75 -48.59 11.29 8.91
CA ASP A 75 -48.04 12.62 8.74
C ASP A 75 -47.39 12.79 7.35
N ALA A 76 -48.10 13.46 6.45
CA ALA A 76 -47.57 13.86 5.15
C ALA A 76 -46.53 14.98 5.32
N VAL A 77 -45.24 14.64 5.28
CA VAL A 77 -44.14 15.62 5.23
C VAL A 77 -44.14 16.28 3.84
N ALA A 78 -44.14 17.61 3.79
CA ALA A 78 -44.09 18.35 2.54
C ALA A 78 -42.80 18.04 1.75
N ALA A 79 -42.90 17.91 0.43
CA ALA A 79 -41.76 17.58 -0.45
C ALA A 79 -40.63 18.64 -0.44
N THR A 80 -40.91 19.83 0.11
CA THR A 80 -39.93 20.91 0.28
C THR A 80 -39.16 20.84 1.60
N THR A 81 -39.50 19.91 2.48
CA THR A 81 -38.81 19.77 3.77
C THR A 81 -37.43 19.15 3.55
N SER A 82 -36.41 19.84 4.03
CA SER A 82 -35.03 19.33 4.04
C SER A 82 -34.97 18.01 4.81
N TRP A 83 -34.26 17.03 4.25
CA TRP A 83 -34.03 15.74 4.90
C TRP A 83 -33.24 15.83 6.22
N TRP A 84 -32.61 16.98 6.49
CA TRP A 84 -31.93 17.28 7.76
C TRP A 84 -32.90 17.67 8.88
N ASP A 85 -34.05 18.25 8.52
CA ASP A 85 -35.09 18.73 9.44
C ASP A 85 -36.34 17.83 9.46
N ALA A 86 -36.40 16.84 8.56
CA ALA A 86 -37.51 15.91 8.46
C ALA A 86 -37.47 14.88 9.62
N PRO A 87 -38.64 14.44 10.13
CA PRO A 87 -38.70 13.36 11.10
C PRO A 87 -38.01 12.10 10.56
N LEU A 88 -37.20 11.44 11.41
CA LEU A 88 -36.55 10.18 11.07
C LEU A 88 -37.60 9.13 10.68
N ALA A 89 -37.48 8.59 9.46
CA ALA A 89 -38.31 7.47 9.03
C ALA A 89 -38.20 6.32 10.05
N ARG A 90 -39.34 5.71 10.41
CA ARG A 90 -39.43 4.64 11.42
C ARG A 90 -38.52 3.43 11.12
N THR A 91 -38.06 3.29 9.87
CA THR A 91 -37.07 2.29 9.43
C THR A 91 -35.64 2.55 9.92
N ALA A 92 -35.21 3.82 10.03
CA ALA A 92 -33.91 4.17 10.58
C ALA A 92 -33.84 3.86 12.10
N ALA A 93 -34.94 4.10 12.82
CA ALA A 93 -35.06 3.78 14.24
C ALA A 93 -34.96 2.26 14.51
N LEU A 94 -35.55 1.41 13.64
CA LEU A 94 -35.42 -0.05 13.75
C LEU A 94 -33.99 -0.54 13.50
N ARG A 95 -33.26 0.08 12.57
CA ARG A 95 -31.86 -0.27 12.27
C ARG A 95 -30.91 0.17 13.39
N LEU A 96 -31.19 1.29 14.05
CA LEU A 96 -30.48 1.72 15.27
C LEU A 96 -30.84 0.87 16.48
N ALA A 97 -32.10 0.48 16.66
CA ALA A 97 -32.54 -0.40 17.74
C ALA A 97 -32.00 -1.83 17.60
N GLY A 98 -31.73 -2.29 16.37
CA GLY A 98 -31.09 -3.56 16.07
C GLY A 98 -29.58 -3.47 15.83
N ALA A 99 -28.94 -2.33 16.09
CA ALA A 99 -27.50 -2.18 15.93
C ALA A 99 -26.80 -3.02 17.02
N LEU A 100 -26.32 -4.20 16.63
CA LEU A 100 -25.34 -4.94 17.43
C LEU A 100 -24.16 -4.02 17.73
N PRO A 101 -23.55 -4.12 18.93
CA PRO A 101 -22.36 -3.34 19.26
C PRO A 101 -21.33 -3.53 18.15
N ALA A 102 -20.69 -2.43 17.75
CA ALA A 102 -19.63 -2.47 16.75
C ALA A 102 -18.64 -3.56 17.16
N ALA A 103 -18.35 -4.50 16.24
CA ALA A 103 -17.39 -5.54 16.50
C ALA A 103 -16.06 -4.89 16.93
N PRO A 104 -15.35 -5.46 17.92
CA PRO A 104 -14.06 -4.93 18.33
C PRO A 104 -13.14 -4.84 17.10
N VAL A 105 -12.55 -3.67 16.88
CA VAL A 105 -11.59 -3.45 15.80
C VAL A 105 -10.40 -4.37 16.05
N PRO A 106 -9.98 -5.19 15.07
CA PRO A 106 -8.81 -6.03 15.24
C PRO A 106 -7.57 -5.18 15.56
N ASP A 107 -6.79 -5.62 16.54
CA ASP A 107 -5.53 -4.97 16.85
C ASP A 107 -4.51 -5.27 15.73
N HIS A 108 -4.15 -4.21 15.00
CA HIS A 108 -3.19 -4.28 13.91
C HIS A 108 -1.81 -3.72 14.30
N GLY A 109 -1.53 -3.53 15.60
CA GLY A 109 -0.28 -2.96 16.11
C GLY A 109 0.96 -3.70 15.58
N ASP A 110 0.95 -5.04 15.62
CA ASP A 110 2.08 -5.85 15.15
C ASP A 110 2.29 -5.72 13.63
N GLN A 111 1.20 -5.64 12.85
CA GLN A 111 1.30 -5.44 11.41
C GLN A 111 1.83 -4.03 11.08
N GLN A 112 1.37 -3.02 11.81
CA GLN A 112 1.85 -1.64 11.64
C GLN A 112 3.33 -1.51 12.03
N ALA A 113 3.76 -2.17 13.11
CA ALA A 113 5.16 -2.20 13.53
C ALA A 113 6.04 -2.84 12.44
N ARG A 114 5.66 -4.01 11.90
CA ARG A 114 6.39 -4.66 10.80
C ARG A 114 6.50 -3.78 9.56
N LEU A 115 5.42 -3.09 9.17
CA LEU A 115 5.44 -2.18 8.01
C LEU A 115 6.35 -0.98 8.25
N ARG A 116 6.36 -0.43 9.48
CA ARG A 116 7.27 0.66 9.86
C ARG A 116 8.73 0.21 9.81
N ASP A 117 9.07 -0.92 10.41
CA ASP A 117 10.44 -1.46 10.42
C ASP A 117 10.93 -1.74 8.98
N ALA A 118 10.06 -2.30 8.14
CA ALA A 118 10.36 -2.53 6.72
C ALA A 118 10.62 -1.21 5.97
N ALA A 119 9.80 -0.17 6.20
CA ALA A 119 9.98 1.14 5.60
C ALA A 119 11.28 1.82 6.07
N GLU A 120 11.57 1.76 7.37
CA GLU A 120 12.78 2.35 7.96
C GLU A 120 14.05 1.66 7.43
N SER A 121 14.04 0.33 7.32
CA SER A 121 15.17 -0.42 6.75
C SER A 121 15.39 -0.09 5.28
N SER A 122 14.32 -0.02 4.47
CA SER A 122 14.40 0.37 3.05
C SER A 122 14.95 1.79 2.88
N ALA A 123 14.47 2.75 3.68
CA ALA A 123 14.96 4.12 3.68
C ALA A 123 16.43 4.23 4.13
N HIS A 124 16.86 3.38 5.07
CA HIS A 124 18.26 3.30 5.45
C HIS A 124 19.13 2.79 4.30
N TRP A 125 18.72 1.71 3.63
CA TRP A 125 19.44 1.14 2.50
C TRP A 125 19.55 2.09 1.31
N ARG A 126 18.46 2.77 0.93
CA ARG A 126 18.52 3.78 -0.15
C ARG A 126 19.46 4.92 0.19
N ARG A 127 19.48 5.39 1.45
CA ARG A 127 20.41 6.45 1.89
C ARG A 127 21.87 5.99 1.85
N THR A 128 22.16 4.77 2.29
CA THR A 128 23.52 4.21 2.20
C THR A 128 23.97 4.03 0.74
N ALA A 129 23.09 3.53 -0.13
CA ALA A 129 23.33 3.42 -1.56
C ALA A 129 23.63 4.78 -2.22
N ALA A 130 22.85 5.82 -1.89
CA ALA A 130 23.08 7.17 -2.36
C ALA A 130 24.43 7.75 -1.90
N GLN A 131 24.84 7.48 -0.66
CA GLN A 131 26.16 7.88 -0.15
C GLN A 131 27.30 7.18 -0.89
N GLU A 132 27.14 5.90 -1.21
CA GLU A 132 28.10 5.16 -2.03
C GLU A 132 28.22 5.78 -3.42
N LEU A 133 27.10 6.07 -4.10
CA LEU A 133 27.09 6.73 -5.40
C LEU A 133 27.80 8.08 -5.35
N ARG A 134 27.54 8.91 -4.34
CA ARG A 134 28.25 10.18 -4.14
C ARG A 134 29.75 9.98 -3.96
N ARG A 135 30.19 8.91 -3.31
CA ARG A 135 31.61 8.64 -3.09
C ARG A 135 32.30 8.14 -4.36
N VAL A 136 31.65 7.25 -5.09
CA VAL A 136 32.23 6.56 -6.25
C VAL A 136 32.15 7.41 -7.52
N LEU A 137 31.09 8.21 -7.67
CA LEU A 137 30.82 9.07 -8.83
C LEU A 137 30.89 10.56 -8.49
N ALA A 138 31.66 10.94 -7.47
CA ALA A 138 31.87 12.34 -7.08
C ALA A 138 32.44 13.18 -8.25
N GLU A 139 33.39 12.58 -8.96
CA GLU A 139 34.03 13.16 -10.13
C GLU A 139 33.39 12.61 -11.40
N PRO A 140 33.40 13.40 -12.50
CA PRO A 140 32.96 12.90 -13.80
C PRO A 140 33.75 11.65 -14.19
N THR A 141 33.06 10.58 -14.56
CA THR A 141 33.70 9.36 -15.06
C THR A 141 34.61 9.66 -16.26
N GLY A 142 35.82 9.11 -16.24
CA GLY A 142 36.76 9.16 -17.36
C GLY A 142 36.36 8.26 -18.54
N ASP A 143 37.22 8.18 -19.55
CA ASP A 143 36.93 7.52 -20.84
C ASP A 143 36.88 5.98 -20.79
N ASP A 144 37.53 5.34 -19.82
CA ASP A 144 37.39 3.90 -19.54
C ASP A 144 37.20 3.67 -18.03
N ALA A 145 36.16 4.30 -17.47
CA ALA A 145 35.89 4.22 -16.04
C ALA A 145 35.32 2.85 -15.66
N ARG A 146 35.83 2.26 -14.58
CA ARG A 146 35.38 0.94 -14.08
C ARG A 146 35.02 0.96 -12.59
N PRO A 147 34.03 1.78 -12.18
CA PRO A 147 33.65 1.87 -10.78
C PRO A 147 32.98 0.57 -10.31
N HIS A 148 33.24 0.23 -9.04
CA HIS A 148 32.57 -0.87 -8.36
C HIS A 148 31.43 -0.32 -7.49
N LEU A 149 30.24 -0.88 -7.66
CA LEU A 149 29.03 -0.47 -6.96
C LEU A 149 28.38 -1.69 -6.31
N SER A 150 27.87 -1.52 -5.09
CA SER A 150 26.95 -2.48 -4.49
C SER A 150 25.67 -2.63 -5.34
N GLY A 151 24.96 -3.75 -5.20
CA GLY A 151 23.69 -3.97 -5.91
C GLY A 151 22.67 -2.87 -5.63
N LEU A 152 22.54 -2.45 -4.38
CA LEU A 152 21.64 -1.37 -3.98
C LEU A 152 22.04 -0.01 -4.58
N ALA A 153 23.34 0.28 -4.68
CA ALA A 153 23.83 1.49 -5.35
C ALA A 153 23.56 1.44 -6.85
N LEU A 154 23.71 0.27 -7.49
CA LEU A 154 23.37 0.07 -8.90
C LEU A 154 21.88 0.26 -9.15
N ASP A 155 21.00 -0.26 -8.27
CA ASP A 155 19.55 -0.09 -8.38
C ASP A 155 19.15 1.41 -8.36
N VAL A 156 19.67 2.17 -7.39
CA VAL A 156 19.42 3.62 -7.28
C VAL A 156 19.99 4.36 -8.51
N LEU A 157 21.17 3.97 -8.98
CA LEU A 157 21.77 4.54 -10.19
C LEU A 157 20.90 4.29 -11.43
N MET A 158 20.36 3.08 -11.58
CA MET A 158 19.50 2.73 -12.71
C MET A 158 18.17 3.49 -12.67
N GLU A 159 17.59 3.69 -11.49
CA GLU A 159 16.39 4.51 -11.30
C GLU A 159 16.65 5.96 -11.77
N LEU A 160 17.74 6.56 -11.30
CA LEU A 160 18.14 7.93 -11.68
C LEU A 160 18.54 8.05 -13.15
N LEU A 161 19.26 7.07 -13.70
CA LEU A 161 19.65 7.06 -15.11
C LEU A 161 18.42 6.96 -16.01
N THR A 162 17.47 6.09 -15.66
CA THR A 162 16.20 5.97 -16.39
C THR A 162 15.42 7.28 -16.33
N ALA A 163 15.34 7.92 -15.17
CA ALA A 163 14.69 9.22 -15.02
C ALA A 163 15.38 10.32 -15.84
N ALA A 164 16.72 10.37 -15.84
CA ALA A 164 17.50 11.37 -16.58
C ALA A 164 17.32 11.22 -18.10
N LEU A 165 17.37 9.98 -18.62
CA LEU A 165 17.15 9.68 -20.03
C LEU A 165 15.67 9.82 -20.44
N GLY A 166 14.74 9.68 -19.49
CA GLY A 166 13.32 9.96 -19.71
C GLY A 166 13.01 11.46 -19.79
N ALA A 167 13.81 12.30 -19.13
CA ALA A 167 13.64 13.75 -19.13
C ALA A 167 14.15 14.44 -20.41
N GLY A 168 15.05 13.80 -21.16
CA GLY A 168 15.58 14.37 -22.40
C GLY A 168 16.61 13.50 -23.12
N ASP A 169 17.11 14.00 -24.23
CA ASP A 169 18.13 13.33 -25.05
C ASP A 169 19.55 13.80 -24.68
N ALA A 170 20.29 12.92 -24.01
CA ALA A 170 21.67 13.15 -23.56
C ALA A 170 22.66 13.44 -24.72
N THR A 171 22.31 13.09 -25.96
CA THR A 171 23.14 13.35 -27.15
C THR A 171 23.03 14.78 -27.66
N LEU A 172 21.91 15.46 -27.36
CA LEU A 172 21.65 16.84 -27.78
C LEU A 172 22.08 17.84 -26.71
N SER A 173 21.86 17.50 -25.44
CA SER A 173 22.20 18.34 -24.28
C SER A 173 22.48 17.46 -23.06
N PRO A 174 23.31 17.90 -22.10
CA PRO A 174 23.38 17.24 -20.80
C PRO A 174 21.99 17.10 -20.19
N VAL A 175 21.73 15.93 -19.60
CA VAL A 175 20.49 15.60 -18.88
C VAL A 175 20.81 15.26 -17.44
N CYS A 176 19.85 15.46 -16.57
CA CYS A 176 20.01 15.20 -15.15
C CYS A 176 18.70 14.71 -14.55
N ALA A 177 18.82 13.94 -13.49
CA ALA A 177 17.72 13.59 -12.62
C ALA A 177 18.25 13.55 -11.19
N GLY A 178 17.41 13.87 -10.22
CA GLY A 178 17.81 13.74 -8.85
C GLY A 178 16.66 13.36 -7.94
N ASP A 179 17.05 12.93 -6.76
CA ASP A 179 16.17 12.50 -5.69
C ASP A 179 16.45 13.41 -4.49
N LEU A 180 15.46 14.24 -4.14
CA LEU A 180 15.53 15.18 -3.02
C LEU A 180 15.55 14.48 -1.67
N GLU A 181 14.91 13.31 -1.53
CA GLU A 181 14.92 12.54 -0.29
C GLU A 181 16.32 11.95 -0.03
N LEU A 182 17.01 11.55 -1.10
CA LEU A 182 18.39 11.05 -1.04
C LEU A 182 19.43 12.17 -1.11
N GLY A 183 19.03 13.39 -1.47
CA GLY A 183 19.90 14.56 -1.59
C GLY A 183 20.97 14.42 -2.67
N ILE A 184 20.69 13.67 -3.74
CA ILE A 184 21.62 13.41 -4.85
C ILE A 184 21.05 13.73 -6.21
N ARG A 185 21.88 14.28 -7.09
CA ARG A 185 21.57 14.54 -8.50
C ARG A 185 22.58 13.82 -9.39
N LEU A 186 22.09 13.03 -10.32
CA LEU A 186 22.85 12.41 -11.39
C LEU A 186 22.87 13.37 -12.59
N HIS A 187 24.06 13.62 -13.10
CA HIS A 187 24.31 14.35 -14.35
C HIS A 187 24.86 13.37 -15.38
N VAL A 188 24.26 13.39 -16.57
CA VAL A 188 24.62 12.51 -17.69
C VAL A 188 24.86 13.37 -18.92
N ARG A 189 25.97 13.13 -19.61
CA ARG A 189 26.29 13.79 -20.87
C ARG A 189 26.82 12.79 -21.88
N SER A 190 26.50 12.99 -23.15
CA SER A 190 27.07 12.20 -24.23
C SER A 190 28.52 12.60 -24.53
N VAL A 191 29.40 11.61 -24.61
CA VAL A 191 30.78 11.72 -25.06
C VAL A 191 31.09 10.47 -25.90
N PRO A 192 31.19 10.56 -27.23
CA PRO A 192 31.21 9.40 -28.12
C PRO A 192 32.27 8.34 -27.80
N ASP A 193 33.46 8.76 -27.34
CA ASP A 193 34.59 7.87 -27.05
C ASP A 193 34.62 7.38 -25.59
N ALA A 194 33.65 7.78 -24.76
CA ALA A 194 33.60 7.39 -23.36
C ALA A 194 32.94 6.02 -23.19
N ARG A 195 33.53 5.17 -22.36
CA ARG A 195 32.98 3.90 -21.94
C ARG A 195 33.06 3.77 -20.42
N ILE A 196 31.95 3.39 -19.82
CA ILE A 196 31.86 3.12 -18.38
C ILE A 196 31.46 1.66 -18.21
N ILE A 197 32.18 0.93 -17.37
CA ILE A 197 31.82 -0.45 -16.99
C ILE A 197 31.56 -0.48 -15.48
N LEU A 198 30.29 -0.43 -15.11
CA LEU A 198 29.83 -0.52 -13.74
C LEU A 198 29.91 -1.98 -13.28
N ARG A 199 30.71 -2.26 -12.25
CA ARG A 199 30.91 -3.62 -11.70
C ARG A 199 29.98 -3.84 -10.53
N GLY A 200 29.01 -4.74 -10.66
CA GLY A 200 28.10 -5.16 -9.60
C GLY A 200 28.33 -6.62 -9.15
N ALA A 201 27.66 -7.02 -8.08
CA ALA A 201 27.73 -8.40 -7.57
C ALA A 201 27.09 -9.42 -8.53
N ASP A 202 26.04 -9.00 -9.24
CA ASP A 202 25.25 -9.86 -10.14
C ASP A 202 25.69 -9.77 -11.61
N GLY A 203 26.67 -8.90 -11.92
CA GLY A 203 27.19 -8.73 -13.27
C GLY A 203 27.76 -7.33 -13.55
N ASP A 204 28.18 -7.12 -14.79
CA ASP A 204 28.71 -5.84 -15.26
C ASP A 204 27.70 -5.14 -16.17
N LEU A 205 27.52 -3.83 -15.98
CA LEU A 205 26.77 -2.97 -16.90
C LEU A 205 27.74 -2.09 -17.68
N THR A 206 27.73 -2.20 -19.01
CA THR A 206 28.55 -1.37 -19.90
C THR A 206 27.69 -0.26 -20.49
N LEU A 207 28.12 0.98 -20.32
CA LEU A 207 27.52 2.18 -20.88
C LEU A 207 28.52 2.79 -21.86
N GLU A 208 28.12 2.93 -23.12
CA GLU A 208 28.93 3.51 -24.19
C GLU A 208 28.44 4.91 -24.53
N GLY A 209 29.36 5.79 -24.91
CA GLY A 209 29.04 7.14 -25.33
C GLY A 209 28.60 8.06 -24.19
N LEU A 210 28.75 7.67 -22.92
CA LEU A 210 28.23 8.41 -21.77
C LEU A 210 29.31 8.73 -20.75
N ARG A 211 29.21 9.93 -20.15
CA ARG A 211 29.90 10.28 -18.91
C ARG A 211 28.87 10.66 -17.85
N MET A 212 29.13 10.25 -16.62
CA MET A 212 28.24 10.46 -15.48
C MET A 212 28.98 11.12 -14.32
N GLN A 213 28.24 11.91 -13.54
CA GLN A 213 28.69 12.47 -12.27
C GLN A 213 27.51 12.56 -11.31
N VAL A 214 27.72 12.27 -10.04
CA VAL A 214 26.73 12.44 -8.98
C VAL A 214 27.14 13.61 -8.09
N THR A 215 26.27 14.60 -7.98
CA THR A 215 26.46 15.75 -7.07
C THR A 215 25.43 15.71 -5.94
N ALA A 216 25.69 16.44 -4.86
CA ALA A 216 24.66 16.72 -3.88
C ALA A 216 23.66 17.74 -4.46
N TYR A 217 22.43 17.72 -3.97
CA TYR A 217 21.64 18.95 -3.94
C TYR A 217 22.26 19.85 -2.87
N ALA A 218 23.14 20.77 -3.25
CA ALA A 218 23.52 21.81 -2.31
C ALA A 218 22.25 22.61 -1.99
N VAL A 219 21.87 22.67 -0.71
CA VAL A 219 20.93 23.71 -0.27
C VAL A 219 21.71 25.00 -0.42
N GLU A 220 21.40 25.78 -1.45
CA GLU A 220 22.03 27.07 -1.71
C GLU A 220 21.86 27.99 -0.50
N THR A 221 22.85 28.04 0.37
CA THR A 221 23.22 29.31 1.00
C THR A 221 24.09 30.00 -0.02
N GLY A 222 23.46 30.91 -0.78
CA GLY A 222 23.93 31.42 -2.06
C GLY A 222 25.42 31.75 -2.14
N THR A 223 26.04 31.27 -3.21
CA THR A 223 27.15 31.94 -3.88
C THR A 223 27.13 31.46 -5.33
N ASP A 224 27.01 32.43 -6.24
CA ASP A 224 27.11 32.33 -7.69
C ASP A 224 28.11 31.26 -8.16
N ASP A 225 27.63 30.30 -8.97
CA ASP A 225 28.44 29.79 -10.08
C ASP A 225 27.54 29.39 -11.27
N ALA A 226 27.75 30.10 -12.39
CA ALA A 226 26.83 30.23 -13.51
C ALA A 226 26.87 29.05 -14.51
N ALA A 227 26.79 27.81 -14.01
CA ALA A 227 26.73 26.61 -14.85
C ALA A 227 25.48 25.72 -14.61
N ASP A 228 24.68 25.99 -13.58
CA ASP A 228 23.54 25.13 -13.17
C ASP A 228 22.21 25.44 -13.90
N GLY A 229 22.18 26.49 -14.73
CA GLY A 229 20.95 26.99 -15.39
C GLY A 229 20.38 26.14 -16.54
N ALA A 230 21.01 25.02 -16.89
CA ALA A 230 20.55 24.15 -17.98
C ALA A 230 19.58 23.05 -17.51
N CYS A 231 19.66 22.65 -16.24
CA CYS A 231 18.95 21.48 -15.71
C CYS A 231 17.62 21.81 -15.01
N ASP A 232 17.36 23.07 -14.66
CA ASP A 232 16.21 23.48 -13.86
C ASP A 232 14.95 23.86 -14.69
N ARG A 233 15.03 23.81 -16.03
CA ARG A 233 13.92 24.23 -16.93
C ARG A 233 12.91 23.14 -17.25
N GLY A 234 12.53 22.33 -16.25
CA GLY A 234 11.67 21.16 -16.41
C GLY A 234 10.32 21.19 -15.68
N VAL A 235 9.92 22.29 -15.03
CA VAL A 235 8.61 22.40 -14.38
C VAL A 235 7.80 23.53 -15.01
N PRO A 236 6.68 23.27 -15.72
CA PRO A 236 5.75 24.32 -16.06
C PRO A 236 5.02 24.76 -14.77
N GLU A 237 5.38 25.94 -14.26
CA GLU A 237 4.60 26.67 -13.27
C GLU A 237 3.14 26.82 -13.76
N PRO A 238 2.12 26.46 -12.95
CA PRO A 238 0.74 26.83 -13.25
C PRO A 238 0.61 28.35 -13.10
N GLU A 239 0.58 29.01 -14.25
CA GLU A 239 0.45 30.45 -14.41
C GLU A 239 -0.62 31.04 -13.50
N ALA A 240 -0.17 32.00 -12.69
CA ALA A 240 -0.95 32.83 -11.81
C ALA A 240 -2.00 33.65 -12.59
N ALA A 241 -3.17 33.05 -12.81
CA ALA A 241 -4.36 33.75 -13.27
C ALA A 241 -5.40 33.80 -12.14
N ALA A 242 -5.27 34.78 -11.23
CA ALA A 242 -6.38 35.55 -10.65
C ALA A 242 -5.93 36.33 -9.41
N ARG A 243 -5.34 37.52 -9.61
CA ARG A 243 -5.48 38.61 -8.63
C ARG A 243 -5.30 39.96 -9.31
N LEU A 244 -6.21 40.88 -8.97
CA LEU A 244 -6.45 42.24 -9.52
C LEU A 244 -7.33 42.16 -10.78
N VAL A 245 -8.62 42.51 -10.72
CA VAL A 245 -9.09 43.87 -10.42
C VAL A 245 -10.35 43.86 -9.55
N ARG A 246 -10.23 44.44 -8.36
CA ARG A 246 -11.35 45.00 -7.59
C ARG A 246 -11.11 46.52 -7.57
N GLN A 247 -11.70 47.24 -8.52
CA GLN A 247 -11.93 48.69 -8.45
C GLN A 247 -12.93 49.11 -9.55
N ALA A 248 -14.21 49.04 -9.20
CA ALA A 248 -15.30 49.97 -9.54
C ALA A 248 -16.53 49.51 -8.75
#